data_AF-A0A847NJ81-F1
#
_entry.id   AF-A0A847NJ81-F1
#
_cell.length_a   1.000
_cell.length_b   1.000
_cell.length_c   1.000
_cell.angle_alpha   90.00
_cell.angle_beta   90.00
_cell.angle_gamma   90.00
#
_symmetry.space_group_name_H-M   'P 1'
#
loop_
_entity.id
_entity.type
_entity.pdbx_description
1 polymer ?
#
loop_
_entity_poly.entity_id
_entity_poly.type
_entity_poly.pdbx_seq_one_letter_code
_entity_poly.pdbx_strand_id
1 'polypeptide(L)'
;MDIIKDFVLITKQTSKKSINSLISNWPIIFTGIIYTTINIAMISFVLTVFRGILSIFAGIILALVSASLISNYLYLLFNIINYNKITFQDFKDGFKYYLRKVYMIFFFAWIGGYLLDAIRGLMGFNPYILNLIITFSILVLLNALPETLYLKVLDPMESIMYSVDFIKENWLNWLIPNLILYTALYLVTGRIVTNTFATHMNIGFGFNAIAWIRYLIGQGIFSFIMIYRGHLYKLLSTSTRRKRMFMNKF
;
A
#
# COMPACT_ATOMS: atom_id res chain seq x y z
N MET A 1 -21.75 20.13 11.19
CA MET A 1 -21.55 18.71 11.53
C MET A 1 -20.30 18.60 12.37
N ASP A 2 -20.40 18.05 13.57
CA ASP A 2 -19.25 17.84 14.45
C ASP A 2 -18.18 16.99 13.75
N ILE A 3 -16.90 17.21 14.07
CA ILE A 3 -15.77 16.47 13.47
C ILE A 3 -16.01 14.96 13.60
N ILE A 4 -16.49 14.55 14.78
CA ILE A 4 -16.80 13.17 15.12
C ILE A 4 -17.94 12.61 14.24
N LYS A 5 -19.00 13.40 13.99
CA LYS A 5 -20.12 12.95 13.14
C LYS A 5 -19.70 12.79 11.68
N ASP A 6 -18.86 13.70 11.16
CA ASP A 6 -18.27 13.57 9.81
C ASP A 6 -17.42 12.30 9.71
N PHE A 7 -16.56 12.08 10.71
CA PHE A 7 -15.70 10.91 10.79
C PHE A 7 -16.49 9.59 10.81
N VAL A 8 -17.49 9.47 11.69
CA VAL A 8 -18.34 8.27 11.80
C VAL A 8 -19.12 8.03 10.51
N LEU A 9 -19.64 9.08 9.86
CA LEU A 9 -20.36 8.95 8.61
C LEU A 9 -19.45 8.45 7.48
N ILE A 10 -18.27 9.05 7.32
CA ILE A 10 -17.28 8.69 6.30
C ILE A 10 -16.84 7.24 6.48
N THR A 11 -16.48 6.85 7.70
CA THR A 11 -16.01 5.49 8.02
C THR A 11 -17.11 4.47 7.78
N LYS A 12 -18.36 4.74 8.19
CA LYS A 12 -19.50 3.84 7.97
C LYS A 12 -19.80 3.66 6.47
N GLN A 13 -19.89 4.76 5.73
CA GLN A 13 -20.18 4.73 4.29
C GLN A 13 -19.07 3.99 3.53
N THR A 14 -17.81 4.30 3.83
CA THR A 14 -16.65 3.67 3.20
C THR A 14 -16.58 2.19 3.53
N SER A 15 -16.84 1.81 4.78
CA SER A 15 -16.85 0.40 5.21
C SER A 15 -17.89 -0.41 4.46
N LYS A 16 -19.14 0.07 4.38
CA LYS A 16 -20.22 -0.61 3.64
C LYS A 16 -19.86 -0.82 2.17
N LYS A 17 -19.33 0.24 1.53
CA LYS A 17 -18.92 0.17 0.12
C LYS A 17 -17.75 -0.82 -0.09
N SER A 18 -16.82 -0.86 0.85
CA SER A 18 -15.63 -1.72 0.78
C SER A 18 -15.97 -3.19 1.01
N ILE A 19 -16.88 -3.50 1.94
CA ILE A 19 -17.42 -4.86 2.13
C ILE A 19 -18.07 -5.33 0.83
N ASN A 20 -18.98 -4.53 0.26
CA ASN A 20 -19.65 -4.89 -0.99
C ASN A 20 -18.65 -5.11 -2.13
N SER A 21 -17.61 -4.27 -2.22
CA SER A 21 -16.59 -4.38 -3.27
C SER A 21 -15.69 -5.61 -3.09
N LEU A 22 -15.41 -6.00 -1.85
CA LEU A 22 -14.63 -7.19 -1.54
C LEU A 22 -15.43 -8.47 -1.84
N ILE A 23 -16.72 -8.50 -1.48
CA ILE A 23 -17.59 -9.65 -1.76
C ILE A 23 -17.71 -9.88 -3.27
N SER A 24 -17.91 -8.81 -4.05
CA SER A 24 -17.97 -8.92 -5.52
C SER A 24 -16.64 -9.27 -6.16
N ASN A 25 -15.51 -8.94 -5.52
CA ASN A 25 -14.15 -9.13 -6.07
C ASN A 25 -13.27 -9.98 -5.15
N TRP A 26 -13.82 -11.03 -4.55
CA TRP A 26 -13.11 -11.93 -3.64
C TRP A 26 -11.83 -12.59 -4.22
N PRO A 27 -11.64 -12.77 -5.55
CA PRO A 27 -10.40 -13.34 -6.07
C PRO A 27 -9.14 -12.54 -5.70
N ILE A 28 -9.27 -11.25 -5.35
CA ILE A 28 -8.15 -10.44 -4.86
C ILE A 28 -7.50 -11.00 -3.58
N ILE A 29 -8.19 -11.83 -2.81
CA ILE A 29 -7.60 -12.49 -1.63
C ILE A 29 -6.52 -13.49 -2.07
N PHE A 30 -6.73 -14.18 -3.19
CA PHE A 30 -5.82 -15.22 -3.69
C PHE A 30 -4.56 -14.66 -4.37
N THR A 31 -4.57 -13.38 -4.76
CA THR A 31 -3.37 -12.73 -5.31
C THR A 31 -2.23 -12.72 -4.29
N GLY A 32 -2.55 -12.72 -2.99
CA GLY A 32 -1.56 -12.86 -1.93
C GLY A 32 -0.68 -14.11 -2.10
N ILE A 33 -1.30 -15.28 -2.32
CA ILE A 33 -0.59 -16.56 -2.49
C ILE A 33 0.25 -16.54 -3.76
N ILE A 34 -0.31 -16.00 -4.84
CA ILE A 34 0.37 -15.91 -6.13
C ILE A 34 1.61 -15.02 -6.00
N TYR A 35 1.46 -13.83 -5.41
CA TYR A 35 2.56 -12.88 -5.25
C TYR A 35 3.63 -13.38 -4.29
N THR A 36 3.27 -14.05 -3.19
CA THR A 36 4.26 -14.67 -2.30
C THR A 36 5.04 -15.75 -3.04
N THR A 37 4.37 -16.58 -3.84
CA THR A 37 5.02 -17.67 -4.58
C THR A 37 5.98 -17.09 -5.62
N ILE A 38 5.54 -16.08 -6.38
CA ILE A 38 6.40 -15.38 -7.33
C ILE A 38 7.59 -14.74 -6.61
N ASN A 39 7.37 -14.07 -5.47
CA ASN A 39 8.44 -13.41 -4.72
C ASN A 39 9.49 -14.41 -4.22
N ILE A 40 9.07 -15.54 -3.64
CA ILE A 40 9.97 -16.61 -3.17
C ILE A 40 10.75 -17.22 -4.35
N ALA A 41 10.06 -17.55 -5.45
CA ALA A 41 10.69 -18.11 -6.65
C ALA A 41 11.73 -17.14 -7.23
N MET A 42 11.41 -15.85 -7.27
CA MET A 42 12.28 -14.81 -7.80
C MET A 42 13.49 -14.56 -6.92
N ILE A 43 13.34 -14.48 -5.60
CA ILE A 43 14.47 -14.37 -4.68
C ILE A 43 15.38 -15.59 -4.82
N SER A 44 14.81 -16.79 -4.87
CA SER A 44 15.56 -18.04 -5.03
C SER A 44 16.34 -18.07 -6.34
N PHE A 45 15.69 -17.66 -7.44
CA PHE A 45 16.33 -17.55 -8.75
C PHE A 45 17.48 -16.54 -8.73
N VAL A 46 17.25 -15.34 -8.19
CA VAL A 46 18.25 -14.27 -8.15
C VAL A 46 19.47 -14.68 -7.32
N LEU A 47 19.27 -15.27 -6.14
CA LEU A 47 20.36 -15.74 -5.27
C LEU A 47 21.14 -16.92 -5.87
N THR A 48 20.54 -17.67 -6.79
CA THR A 48 21.20 -18.80 -7.46
C THR A 48 22.00 -18.33 -8.68
N VAL A 49 21.41 -17.46 -9.50
CA VAL A 49 21.98 -17.04 -10.79
C VAL A 49 22.95 -15.86 -10.65
N PHE A 50 22.62 -14.85 -9.84
CA PHE A 50 23.36 -13.59 -9.75
C PHE A 50 24.37 -13.61 -8.58
N ARG A 51 25.29 -14.59 -8.60
CA ARG A 51 26.39 -14.69 -7.63
C ARG A 51 27.65 -13.97 -8.14
N GLY A 52 28.53 -13.55 -7.23
CA GLY A 52 29.79 -12.88 -7.55
C GLY A 52 29.58 -11.47 -8.14
N ILE A 53 30.30 -11.13 -9.21
CA ILE A 53 30.26 -9.80 -9.86
C ILE A 53 28.86 -9.44 -10.37
N LEU A 54 28.03 -10.43 -10.72
CA LEU A 54 26.67 -10.23 -11.19
C LEU A 54 25.67 -9.83 -10.08
N SER A 55 26.07 -9.89 -8.80
CA SER A 55 25.22 -9.52 -7.66
C SER A 55 24.75 -8.06 -7.70
N ILE A 56 25.47 -7.18 -8.39
CA ILE A 56 25.07 -5.77 -8.57
C ILE A 56 23.71 -5.67 -9.29
N PHE A 57 23.45 -6.56 -10.26
CA PHE A 57 22.18 -6.58 -11.00
C PHE A 57 21.03 -7.22 -10.22
N ALA A 58 21.33 -7.99 -9.17
CA ALA A 58 20.32 -8.65 -8.34
C ALA A 58 19.32 -7.64 -7.76
N GLY A 59 19.82 -6.51 -7.23
CA GLY A 59 18.98 -5.46 -6.66
C GLY A 59 18.05 -4.82 -7.68
N ILE A 60 18.54 -4.56 -8.89
CA ILE A 60 17.75 -3.96 -9.99
C ILE A 60 16.62 -4.91 -10.42
N ILE A 61 16.92 -6.20 -10.58
CA ILE A 61 15.93 -7.21 -10.97
C ILE A 61 14.86 -7.37 -9.88
N LEU A 62 15.28 -7.45 -8.61
CA LEU A 62 14.35 -7.55 -7.49
C LEU A 62 13.45 -6.31 -7.40
N ALA A 63 13.99 -5.10 -7.62
CA ALA A 63 13.22 -3.87 -7.66
C ALA A 63 12.21 -3.86 -8.81
N LEU A 64 12.61 -4.29 -10.01
CA LEU A 64 11.76 -4.36 -11.19
C LEU A 64 10.58 -5.32 -10.99
N VAL A 65 10.85 -6.53 -10.48
CA VAL A 65 9.81 -7.53 -10.22
C VAL A 65 8.89 -7.09 -9.09
N SER A 66 9.44 -6.52 -8.02
CA SER A 66 8.63 -5.96 -6.93
C SER A 66 7.71 -4.85 -7.43
N ALA A 67 8.24 -3.94 -8.25
CA ALA A 67 7.46 -2.88 -8.89
C ALA A 67 6.37 -3.44 -9.81
N SER A 68 6.62 -4.55 -10.50
CA SER A 68 5.63 -5.22 -11.35
C SER A 68 4.50 -5.88 -10.55
N LEU A 69 4.83 -6.55 -9.43
CA LEU A 69 3.83 -7.12 -8.52
C LEU A 69 2.97 -6.02 -7.87
N ILE A 70 3.60 -4.93 -7.43
CA ILE A 70 2.89 -3.78 -6.88
C ILE A 70 2.02 -3.14 -7.94
N SER A 71 2.55 -2.91 -9.15
CA SER A 71 1.79 -2.41 -10.29
C SER A 71 0.53 -3.23 -10.53
N ASN A 72 0.66 -4.56 -10.51
CA ASN A 72 -0.46 -5.47 -10.67
C ASN A 72 -1.52 -5.27 -9.58
N TYR A 73 -1.09 -5.27 -8.33
CA TYR A 73 -2.00 -5.10 -7.20
C TYR A 73 -2.72 -3.75 -7.23
N LEU A 74 -1.99 -2.66 -7.52
CA LEU A 74 -2.56 -1.32 -7.63
C LEU A 74 -3.58 -1.23 -8.78
N TYR A 75 -3.34 -1.91 -9.90
CA TYR A 75 -4.26 -1.96 -11.03
C TYR A 75 -5.55 -2.72 -10.70
N LEU A 76 -5.45 -3.85 -9.98
CA LEU A 76 -6.62 -4.55 -9.48
C LEU A 76 -7.44 -3.68 -8.52
N LEU A 77 -6.77 -2.99 -7.58
CA LEU A 77 -7.43 -2.05 -6.68
C LEU A 77 -8.14 -0.92 -7.46
N PHE A 78 -7.45 -0.32 -8.43
CA PHE A 78 -8.04 0.70 -9.31
C PHE A 78 -9.35 0.23 -9.94
N ASN A 79 -9.36 -0.98 -10.50
CA ASN A 79 -10.55 -1.55 -11.13
C ASN A 79 -11.67 -1.85 -10.12
N ILE A 80 -11.34 -2.35 -8.94
CA ILE A 80 -12.33 -2.55 -7.86
C ILE A 80 -12.95 -1.22 -7.43
N ILE A 81 -12.13 -0.17 -7.27
CA ILE A 81 -12.60 1.10 -6.70
C ILE A 81 -13.40 1.93 -7.71
N ASN A 82 -13.04 1.86 -9.00
CA ASN A 82 -13.69 2.64 -10.05
C ASN A 82 -14.83 1.89 -10.73
N TYR A 83 -14.67 0.58 -10.96
CA TYR A 83 -15.60 -0.21 -11.77
C TYR A 83 -16.25 -1.37 -11.01
N ASN A 84 -15.82 -1.63 -9.76
CA ASN A 84 -16.31 -2.72 -8.91
C ASN A 84 -16.22 -4.12 -9.54
N LYS A 85 -15.28 -4.31 -10.46
CA LYS A 85 -15.11 -5.55 -11.22
C LYS A 85 -13.63 -5.79 -11.51
N ILE A 86 -13.19 -7.02 -11.31
CA ILE A 86 -11.89 -7.52 -11.78
C ILE A 86 -12.10 -8.68 -12.74
N THR A 87 -11.28 -8.73 -13.78
CA THR A 87 -11.22 -9.82 -14.75
C THR A 87 -9.84 -10.43 -14.77
N PHE A 88 -9.71 -11.62 -15.34
CA PHE A 88 -8.40 -12.25 -15.52
C PHE A 88 -7.50 -11.46 -16.47
N GLN A 89 -8.09 -10.71 -17.41
CA GLN A 89 -7.33 -9.82 -18.29
C GLN A 89 -6.69 -8.68 -17.50
N ASP A 90 -7.43 -8.12 -16.53
CA ASP A 90 -6.88 -7.08 -15.65
C ASP A 90 -5.67 -7.58 -14.85
N PHE A 91 -5.70 -8.85 -14.44
CA PHE A 91 -4.56 -9.48 -13.78
C PHE A 91 -3.35 -9.60 -14.71
N LYS A 92 -3.51 -9.79 -16.02
CA LYS A 92 -2.37 -9.83 -16.95
C LYS A 92 -1.83 -8.43 -17.22
N ASP A 93 -2.71 -7.49 -17.50
CA ASP A 93 -2.33 -6.13 -17.92
C ASP A 93 -1.74 -5.33 -16.75
N GLY A 94 -2.20 -5.60 -15.53
CA GLY A 94 -1.76 -4.89 -14.33
C GLY A 94 -0.25 -4.97 -14.07
N PHE A 95 0.45 -6.02 -14.51
CA PHE A 95 1.90 -6.16 -14.27
C PHE A 95 2.73 -5.05 -14.92
N LYS A 96 2.23 -4.44 -16.00
CA LYS A 96 2.94 -3.40 -16.76
C LYS A 96 2.33 -2.00 -16.57
N TYR A 97 1.05 -1.91 -16.20
CA TYR A 97 0.28 -0.67 -16.22
C TYR A 97 0.91 0.49 -15.41
N TYR A 98 1.24 0.25 -14.13
CA TYR A 98 1.89 1.22 -13.25
C TYR A 98 3.39 0.96 -13.05
N LEU A 99 3.97 0.00 -13.78
CA LEU A 99 5.36 -0.45 -13.60
C LEU A 99 6.35 0.72 -13.59
N ARG A 100 6.26 1.60 -14.59
CA ARG A 100 7.13 2.78 -14.70
C ARG A 100 7.00 3.71 -13.50
N LYS A 101 5.76 4.00 -13.05
CA LYS A 101 5.52 4.93 -11.94
C LYS A 101 6.07 4.37 -10.63
N VAL A 102 5.76 3.11 -10.33
CA VAL A 102 6.22 2.43 -9.10
C VAL A 102 7.74 2.29 -9.10
N TYR A 103 8.33 1.89 -10.22
CA TYR A 103 9.78 1.74 -10.35
C TYR A 103 10.51 3.08 -10.15
N MET A 104 10.00 4.18 -10.71
CA MET A 104 10.56 5.51 -10.50
C MET A 104 10.50 5.95 -9.03
N ILE A 105 9.44 5.59 -8.29
CA ILE A 105 9.37 5.87 -6.86
C ILE A 105 10.41 5.08 -6.08
N PHE A 106 10.61 3.80 -6.42
CA PHE A 106 11.68 3.00 -5.82
C PHE A 106 13.06 3.57 -6.13
N PHE A 107 13.27 4.04 -7.36
CA PHE A 107 14.49 4.70 -7.76
C PHE A 107 14.74 5.99 -6.95
N PHE A 108 13.71 6.84 -6.77
CA PHE A 108 13.83 8.03 -5.93
C PHE A 108 14.06 7.70 -4.45
N ALA A 109 13.39 6.68 -3.92
CA ALA A 109 13.64 6.22 -2.55
C ALA A 109 15.07 5.69 -2.37
N TRP A 110 15.61 5.00 -3.38
CA TRP A 110 16.98 4.50 -3.39
C TRP A 110 18.00 5.64 -3.41
N ILE A 111 17.84 6.63 -4.29
CA ILE A 111 18.68 7.85 -4.31
C ILE A 111 18.56 8.60 -2.98
N GLY A 112 17.33 8.78 -2.48
CA GLY A 112 17.08 9.42 -1.19
C GLY A 112 17.78 8.71 -0.04
N GLY A 113 17.81 7.39 -0.05
CA GLY A 113 18.57 6.57 0.90
C GLY A 113 20.06 6.93 0.93
N TYR A 114 20.72 6.98 -0.23
CA TYR A 114 22.14 7.36 -0.29
C TYR A 114 22.41 8.79 0.17
N LEU A 115 21.54 9.74 -0.18
CA LEU A 115 21.67 11.12 0.29
C LEU A 115 21.55 11.20 1.82
N LEU A 116 20.58 10.48 2.39
CA LEU A 116 20.42 10.41 3.84
C LEU A 116 21.63 9.77 4.52
N ASP A 117 22.21 8.72 3.93
CA ASP A 117 23.43 8.07 4.45
C ASP A 117 24.66 8.99 4.38
N ALA A 118 24.81 9.78 3.33
CA ALA A 118 25.86 10.79 3.24
C ALA A 118 25.70 11.88 4.33
N ILE A 119 24.48 12.38 4.54
CA ILE A 119 24.18 13.39 5.56
C ILE A 119 24.41 12.84 6.98
N ARG A 120 24.05 11.58 7.23
CA ARG A 120 24.27 10.89 8.52
C ARG A 120 25.75 10.93 8.93
N GLY A 121 26.66 10.70 7.98
CA GLY A 121 28.10 10.73 8.22
C GLY A 121 28.63 12.11 8.61
N LEU A 122 27.94 13.19 8.23
CA LEU A 122 28.34 14.57 8.49
C LEU A 122 27.76 15.14 9.79
N MET A 123 26.60 14.67 10.22
CA MET A 123 25.76 15.38 11.19
C MET A 123 26.02 15.04 12.67
N GLY A 124 26.89 14.08 13.03
CA GLY A 124 27.24 13.78 14.43
C GLY A 124 26.09 13.34 15.36
N PHE A 125 24.85 13.29 14.84
CA PHE A 125 23.67 12.80 15.55
C PHE A 125 23.78 11.30 15.83
N ASN A 126 23.09 10.84 16.87
CA ASN A 126 22.89 9.41 17.08
C ASN A 126 22.17 8.81 15.84
N PRO A 127 22.84 7.92 15.06
CA PRO A 127 22.30 7.40 13.82
C PRO A 127 20.95 6.69 14.00
N TYR A 128 20.72 6.10 15.17
CA TYR A 128 19.49 5.39 15.50
C TYR A 128 18.29 6.34 15.60
N ILE A 129 18.44 7.48 16.29
CA ILE A 129 17.35 8.45 16.47
C ILE A 129 16.96 9.07 15.14
N LEU A 130 17.96 9.45 14.34
CA LEU A 130 17.73 10.02 13.02
C LEU A 130 17.01 9.01 12.10
N ASN A 131 17.42 7.75 12.11
CA ASN A 131 16.75 6.71 11.33
C ASN A 131 15.29 6.49 11.76
N LEU A 132 15.01 6.54 13.08
CA LEU A 132 13.66 6.42 13.60
C LEU A 132 12.77 7.58 13.13
N ILE A 133 13.25 8.81 13.23
CA ILE A 133 12.52 10.02 12.80
C ILE A 133 12.22 9.95 11.30
N ILE A 134 13.22 9.61 10.48
CA ILE A 134 13.06 9.50 9.03
C ILE A 134 12.07 8.39 8.67
N THR A 135 12.24 7.19 9.23
CA THR A 135 11.38 6.03 8.92
C THR A 135 9.94 6.32 9.31
N PHE A 136 9.72 6.90 10.49
CA PHE A 136 8.39 7.30 10.94
C PHE A 136 7.79 8.38 10.03
N SER A 137 8.57 9.39 9.65
CA SER A 137 8.14 10.46 8.75
C SER A 137 7.72 9.90 7.39
N ILE A 138 8.51 9.00 6.81
CA ILE A 138 8.17 8.32 5.54
C ILE A 138 6.89 7.51 5.68
N LEU A 139 6.76 6.72 6.76
CA LEU A 139 5.61 5.87 7.00
C LEU A 139 4.31 6.65 7.14
N VAL A 140 4.37 7.83 7.77
CA VAL A 140 3.20 8.71 7.98
C VAL A 140 2.90 9.57 6.75
N LEU A 141 3.89 10.27 6.21
CA LEU A 141 3.70 11.25 5.13
C LEU A 141 3.46 10.59 3.78
N LEU A 142 4.14 9.48 3.50
CA LEU A 142 3.98 8.71 2.26
C LEU A 142 3.01 7.55 2.43
N ASN A 143 2.21 7.53 3.50
CA ASN A 143 1.23 6.48 3.74
C ASN A 143 0.21 6.40 2.59
N ALA A 144 -0.26 7.56 2.11
CA ALA A 144 -1.26 7.68 1.03
C ALA A 144 -0.65 7.64 -0.38
N LEU A 145 0.66 7.43 -0.50
CA LEU A 145 1.37 7.40 -1.78
C LEU A 145 0.86 6.29 -2.71
N PRO A 146 0.65 5.04 -2.24
CA PRO A 146 0.09 3.98 -3.08
C PRO A 146 -1.25 4.39 -3.69
N GLU A 147 -2.17 4.93 -2.89
CA GLU A 147 -3.48 5.38 -3.37
C GLU A 147 -3.37 6.54 -4.37
N THR A 148 -2.43 7.46 -4.14
CA THR A 148 -2.15 8.55 -5.06
C THR A 148 -1.73 8.01 -6.43
N LEU A 149 -0.89 6.97 -6.48
CA LEU A 149 -0.35 6.47 -7.74
C LEU A 149 -1.37 5.88 -8.71
N TYR A 150 -2.37 5.16 -8.17
CA TYR A 150 -3.36 4.51 -9.01
C TYR A 150 -4.64 5.33 -9.17
N LEU A 151 -5.02 6.16 -8.19
CA LEU A 151 -6.25 6.97 -8.28
C LEU A 151 -6.04 8.33 -8.93
N LYS A 152 -4.81 8.84 -9.00
CA LYS A 152 -4.50 10.13 -9.62
C LYS A 152 -3.59 9.96 -10.84
N VAL A 153 -3.87 10.77 -11.86
CA VAL A 153 -3.03 10.83 -13.07
C VAL A 153 -1.99 11.92 -12.86
N LEU A 154 -1.00 11.61 -12.02
CA LEU A 154 0.13 12.49 -11.71
C LEU A 154 1.46 11.83 -12.08
N ASP A 155 2.50 12.62 -12.27
CA ASP A 155 3.86 12.12 -12.41
C ASP A 155 4.42 11.61 -11.06
N PRO A 156 5.48 10.78 -11.05
CA PRO A 156 5.96 10.14 -9.83
C PRO A 156 6.36 11.13 -8.73
N MET A 157 7.05 12.23 -9.09
CA MET A 157 7.46 13.27 -8.12
C MET A 157 6.25 14.05 -7.59
N GLU A 158 5.34 14.45 -8.48
CA GLU A 158 4.09 15.11 -8.10
C GLU A 158 3.23 14.23 -7.19
N SER A 159 3.25 12.91 -7.40
CA SER A 159 2.54 11.95 -6.55
C SER A 159 3.08 11.93 -5.12
N ILE A 160 4.40 12.07 -4.95
CA ILE A 160 5.04 12.17 -3.64
C ILE A 160 4.58 13.46 -2.95
N MET A 161 4.67 14.60 -3.64
CA MET A 161 4.26 15.89 -3.09
C MET A 161 2.77 15.92 -2.73
N TYR A 162 1.91 15.42 -3.63
CA TYR A 162 0.47 15.34 -3.40
C TYR A 162 0.12 14.43 -2.22
N SER A 163 0.82 13.30 -2.04
CA SER A 163 0.61 12.44 -0.87
C SER A 163 0.87 13.19 0.44
N VAL A 164 1.92 14.01 0.49
CA VAL A 164 2.25 14.81 1.67
C VAL A 164 1.14 15.83 1.95
N ASP A 165 0.70 16.55 0.92
CA ASP A 165 -0.34 17.57 1.08
C ASP A 165 -1.71 16.96 1.44
N PHE A 166 -2.03 15.80 0.86
CA PHE A 166 -3.21 15.03 1.23
C PHE A 166 -3.22 14.67 2.73
N ILE A 167 -2.08 14.23 3.27
CA ILE A 167 -1.94 13.91 4.70
C ILE A 167 -2.09 15.18 5.53
N LYS A 168 -1.48 16.31 5.15
CA LYS A 168 -1.64 17.59 5.89
C LYS A 168 -3.12 17.98 6.02
N GLU A 169 -3.89 17.84 4.94
CA GLU A 169 -5.31 18.22 4.92
C GLU A 169 -6.22 17.21 5.64
N ASN A 170 -5.88 15.92 5.61
CA ASN A 170 -6.77 14.83 6.00
C ASN A 170 -6.22 13.90 7.09
N TRP A 171 -5.15 14.29 7.81
CA TRP A 171 -4.43 13.42 8.75
C TRP A 171 -5.37 12.68 9.72
N LEU A 172 -6.38 13.35 10.27
CA LEU A 172 -7.32 12.75 11.22
C LEU A 172 -8.21 11.70 10.55
N ASN A 173 -8.84 12.08 9.42
CA ASN A 173 -9.77 11.20 8.69
C ASN A 173 -9.05 10.07 7.95
N TRP A 174 -7.73 10.18 7.75
CA TRP A 174 -6.91 9.17 7.08
C TRP A 174 -6.19 8.26 8.08
N LEU A 175 -5.41 8.82 9.00
CA LEU A 175 -4.54 8.02 9.89
C LEU A 175 -5.34 7.25 10.93
N ILE A 176 -6.39 7.84 11.51
CA ILE A 176 -7.15 7.17 12.59
C ILE A 176 -7.86 5.90 12.08
N PRO A 177 -8.63 5.90 10.98
CA PRO A 177 -9.29 4.69 10.50
C PRO A 177 -8.27 3.62 10.10
N ASN A 178 -7.18 4.03 9.46
CA ASN A 178 -6.11 3.11 9.08
C ASN A 178 -5.42 2.50 10.30
N LEU A 179 -5.13 3.29 11.34
CA LEU A 179 -4.55 2.80 12.58
C LEU A 179 -5.44 1.77 13.27
N ILE A 180 -6.75 2.03 13.36
CA ILE A 180 -7.73 1.09 13.93
C ILE A 180 -7.73 -0.22 13.14
N LEU A 181 -7.77 -0.12 11.80
CA LEU A 181 -7.81 -1.30 10.92
C LEU A 181 -6.53 -2.13 10.98
N TYR A 182 -5.35 -1.48 10.96
CA TYR A 182 -4.07 -2.18 11.11
C TYR A 182 -3.90 -2.77 12.51
N THR A 183 -4.46 -2.14 13.56
CA THR A 183 -4.49 -2.70 14.91
C THR A 183 -5.35 -3.96 14.95
N ALA A 184 -6.55 -3.94 14.34
CA ALA A 184 -7.38 -5.12 14.22
C ALA A 184 -6.69 -6.25 13.45
N LEU A 185 -6.00 -5.93 12.35
CA LEU A 185 -5.19 -6.89 11.60
C LEU A 185 -4.07 -7.49 12.46
N TYR A 186 -3.38 -6.67 13.26
CA TYR A 186 -2.34 -7.13 14.19
C TYR A 186 -2.91 -8.07 15.26
N LEU A 187 -4.06 -7.75 15.86
CA LEU A 187 -4.69 -8.60 16.87
C LEU A 187 -5.08 -9.98 16.31
N VAL A 188 -5.45 -10.05 15.03
CA VAL A 188 -5.82 -11.33 14.38
C VAL A 188 -4.60 -12.11 13.91
N THR A 189 -3.57 -11.44 13.39
CA THR A 189 -2.45 -12.09 12.68
C THR A 189 -1.14 -12.11 13.46
N GLY A 190 -1.03 -11.30 14.52
CA GLY A 190 0.20 -11.09 15.29
C GLY A 190 1.32 -10.38 14.52
N ARG A 191 1.03 -9.80 13.35
CA ARG A 191 2.04 -9.19 12.47
C ARG A 191 1.71 -7.74 12.15
N ILE A 192 2.75 -6.91 12.15
CA ILE A 192 2.66 -5.49 11.83
C ILE A 192 3.01 -5.31 10.35
N VAL A 193 2.17 -4.57 9.62
CA VAL A 193 2.45 -4.17 8.24
C VAL A 193 3.19 -2.83 8.29
N THR A 194 4.49 -2.85 8.03
CA THR A 194 5.34 -1.66 8.03
C THR A 194 5.64 -1.12 6.64
N ASN A 195 5.38 -1.90 5.59
CA ASN A 195 5.62 -1.52 4.21
C ASN A 195 4.41 -0.77 3.61
N THR A 196 4.61 0.45 3.13
CA THR A 196 3.57 1.26 2.47
C THR A 196 3.06 0.59 1.19
N PHE A 197 3.92 -0.14 0.48
CA PHE A 197 3.60 -0.89 -0.74
C PHE A 197 3.36 -2.38 -0.50
N ALA A 198 2.89 -2.77 0.69
CA ALA A 198 2.50 -4.14 0.93
C ALA A 198 1.43 -4.60 -0.07
N THR A 199 1.65 -5.75 -0.72
CA THR A 199 0.67 -6.38 -1.64
C THR A 199 0.05 -7.63 -1.06
N HIS A 200 0.66 -8.19 -0.01
CA HIS A 200 0.26 -9.43 0.62
C HIS A 200 0.74 -9.47 2.07
N MET A 201 0.10 -10.31 2.87
CA MET A 201 0.56 -10.64 4.21
C MET A 201 1.79 -11.53 4.14
N ASN A 202 2.88 -11.10 4.76
CA ASN A 202 4.01 -11.99 5.02
C ASN A 202 3.61 -12.88 6.20
N ILE A 203 3.18 -14.11 5.96
CA ILE A 203 2.94 -15.13 6.98
C ILE A 203 3.77 -16.34 6.55
N GLY A 204 4.50 -16.94 7.50
CA GLY A 204 5.28 -18.13 7.21
C GLY A 204 4.36 -19.26 6.76
N PHE A 205 4.62 -19.82 5.58
CA PHE A 205 3.94 -21.02 5.11
C PHE A 205 4.39 -22.19 6.00
N GLY A 206 3.52 -22.57 6.94
CA GLY A 206 3.65 -23.82 7.68
C GLY A 206 2.93 -24.95 6.92
N PHE A 207 3.34 -26.19 7.18
CA PHE A 207 2.61 -27.37 6.70
C PHE A 207 1.29 -27.61 7.47
N ASN A 208 0.99 -26.79 8.49
CA ASN A 208 -0.20 -26.94 9.31
C ASN A 208 -1.42 -26.27 8.64
N ALA A 209 -2.53 -27.00 8.51
CA ALA A 209 -3.81 -26.50 7.99
C ALA A 209 -4.31 -25.25 8.75
N ILE A 210 -4.06 -25.15 10.06
CA ILE A 210 -4.43 -23.97 10.86
C ILE A 210 -3.69 -22.71 10.40
N ALA A 211 -2.45 -22.85 9.91
CA ALA A 211 -1.64 -21.73 9.44
C ALA A 211 -2.18 -21.17 8.13
N TRP A 212 -2.64 -22.06 7.24
CA TRP A 212 -3.30 -21.69 5.98
C TRP A 212 -4.63 -20.98 6.21
N ILE A 213 -5.44 -21.45 7.16
CA ILE A 213 -6.70 -20.79 7.53
C ILE A 213 -6.42 -19.38 8.08
N ARG A 214 -5.47 -19.25 9.02
CA ARG A 214 -5.05 -17.95 9.56
C ARG A 214 -4.51 -17.01 8.48
N TYR A 215 -3.78 -17.56 7.50
CA TYR A 215 -3.30 -16.80 6.36
C TYR A 215 -4.45 -16.25 5.52
N LEU A 216 -5.42 -17.09 5.13
CA LEU A 216 -6.55 -16.66 4.31
C LEU A 216 -7.41 -15.61 5.02
N ILE A 217 -7.64 -15.77 6.33
CA ILE A 217 -8.34 -14.76 7.14
C ILE A 217 -7.55 -13.45 7.17
N GLY A 218 -6.25 -13.52 7.46
CA GLY A 218 -5.38 -12.34 7.51
C GLY A 218 -5.30 -11.63 6.16
N GLN A 219 -5.17 -12.37 5.06
CA GLN A 219 -5.16 -11.84 3.70
C GLN A 219 -6.52 -11.27 3.31
N GLY A 220 -7.63 -11.86 3.76
CA GLY A 220 -8.97 -11.32 3.57
C GLY A 220 -9.15 -9.96 4.27
N ILE A 221 -8.73 -9.86 5.53
CA ILE A 221 -8.74 -8.59 6.28
C ILE A 221 -7.81 -7.58 5.61
N PHE A 222 -6.59 -7.98 5.20
CA PHE A 222 -5.67 -7.11 4.49
C PHE A 222 -6.27 -6.56 3.19
N SER A 223 -6.87 -7.43 2.35
CA SER A 223 -7.57 -7.02 1.13
C SER A 223 -8.74 -6.07 1.42
N PHE A 224 -9.50 -6.31 2.49
CA PHE A 224 -10.51 -5.37 2.95
C PHE A 224 -9.92 -3.99 3.26
N ILE A 225 -8.82 -3.94 4.02
CA ILE A 225 -8.14 -2.69 4.40
C ILE A 225 -7.67 -1.94 3.15
N MET A 226 -7.08 -2.63 2.18
CA MET A 226 -6.57 -1.99 0.95
C MET A 226 -7.71 -1.42 0.07
N ILE A 227 -8.83 -2.14 -0.05
CA ILE A 227 -10.02 -1.63 -0.74
C ILE A 227 -10.64 -0.45 0.02
N TYR A 228 -10.71 -0.55 1.35
CA TYR A 228 -11.20 0.50 2.22
C TYR A 228 -10.39 1.79 2.08
N ARG A 229 -9.07 1.68 2.11
CA ARG A 229 -8.13 2.79 1.90
C ARG A 229 -8.39 3.48 0.57
N GLY A 230 -8.58 2.72 -0.50
CA GLY A 230 -8.85 3.29 -1.81
C GLY A 230 -10.18 4.03 -1.91
N HIS A 231 -11.27 3.49 -1.37
CA HIS A 231 -12.56 4.21 -1.32
C HIS A 231 -12.47 5.45 -0.42
N LEU A 232 -11.79 5.34 0.74
CA LEU A 232 -11.57 6.46 1.66
C LEU A 232 -10.79 7.58 0.97
N TYR A 233 -9.69 7.24 0.31
CA TYR A 233 -8.84 8.18 -0.40
C TYR A 233 -9.61 8.89 -1.51
N LYS A 234 -10.37 8.14 -2.31
CA LYS A 234 -11.19 8.70 -3.39
C LYS A 234 -12.22 9.70 -2.85
N LEU A 235 -12.84 9.40 -1.72
CA LEU A 235 -13.80 10.30 -1.06
C LEU A 235 -13.11 11.55 -0.52
N LEU A 236 -12.00 11.40 0.20
CA LEU A 236 -11.30 12.53 0.83
C LEU A 236 -10.62 13.45 -0.19
N SER A 237 -10.03 12.90 -1.25
CA SER A 237 -9.33 13.67 -2.29
C SER A 237 -10.25 14.43 -3.25
N THR A 238 -11.56 14.25 -3.15
CA THR A 238 -12.58 14.91 -4.01
C THR A 238 -13.63 15.71 -3.22
N SER A 239 -13.61 15.62 -1.89
CA SER A 239 -14.57 16.28 -1.03
C SER A 239 -13.91 16.94 0.18
N THR A 240 -14.27 18.20 0.40
CA THR A 240 -13.93 18.89 1.65
C THR A 240 -15.02 18.63 2.69
N ARG A 241 -14.66 18.80 3.96
CA ARG A 241 -15.64 18.71 5.06
C ARG A 241 -16.83 19.63 4.86
N ARG A 242 -16.61 20.86 4.38
CA ARG A 242 -17.68 21.82 4.06
C ARG A 242 -18.62 21.29 2.96
N LYS A 243 -18.06 20.73 1.88
CA LYS A 243 -18.85 20.12 0.79
C LYS A 243 -19.68 18.94 1.28
N ARG A 244 -19.12 18.05 2.11
CA ARG A 244 -19.85 16.91 2.70
C ARG A 244 -20.97 17.34 3.64
N MET A 245 -20.73 18.37 4.45
CA MET A 245 -21.79 18.94 5.29
C MET A 245 -22.95 19.49 4.48
N PHE A 246 -22.69 20.05 3.29
CA PHE A 246 -23.73 20.57 2.41
C PHE A 246 -24.51 19.42 1.73
N MET A 247 -23.81 18.39 1.25
CA MET A 247 -24.45 17.23 0.60
C MET A 247 -25.24 16.35 1.58
N ASN A 248 -24.84 16.26 2.85
CA ASN A 248 -25.55 15.52 3.89
C ASN A 248 -26.62 16.37 4.61
N LYS A 249 -26.94 17.58 4.10
CA LYS A 249 -27.95 18.49 4.65
C LYS A 249 -29.24 18.57 3.82
N PHE A 250 -29.42 17.68 2.84
CA PHE A 250 -30.65 17.52 2.07
C PHE A 250 -31.07 16.06 2.09
#